data_AF-A0A845AHI3-F1
#
_entry.id   AF-A0A845AHI3-F1
#
_cell.length_a   1.000
_cell.length_b   1.000
_cell.length_c   1.000
_cell.angle_alpha   90.00
_cell.angle_beta   90.00
_cell.angle_gamma   90.00
#
_symmetry.space_group_name_H-M   'P 1'
#
loop_
_entity.id
_entity.type
_entity.pdbx_description
1 polymer ?
#
loop_
_entity_poly.entity_id
_entity_poly.type
_entity_poly.pdbx_seq_one_letter_code
_entity_poly.pdbx_strand_id
1 'polypeptide(L)'
;MSKIGRPKQDDANTRNKVLRVRLTEAERIEMIERSASAGYPTLSDFVRDCALRRALPARRLAGPEGVFSPADRKALVNLGNNLNQIARTKNSGRPNVMEDELTRAIEKLDELFDRYLPK
;
A
#
# COMPACT_ATOMS: atom_id res chain seq x y z
N MET A 1 14.50 46.80 32.90
CA MET A 1 13.79 46.66 31.62
C MET A 1 13.40 45.19 31.44
N SER A 2 12.11 44.86 31.49
CA SER A 2 11.64 43.47 31.29
C SER A 2 11.69 43.13 29.81
N LYS A 3 12.41 42.07 29.43
CA LYS A 3 12.43 41.56 28.05
C LYS A 3 11.04 41.03 27.71
N ILE A 4 10.34 41.70 26.80
CA ILE A 4 9.12 41.19 26.19
C ILE A 4 9.52 39.98 25.34
N GLY A 5 9.32 38.79 25.89
CA GLY A 5 9.49 37.54 25.16
C GLY A 5 8.42 37.41 24.08
N ARG A 6 8.73 36.63 23.02
CA ARG A 6 7.80 36.33 21.93
C ARG A 6 6.44 35.89 22.49
N PRO A 7 5.31 36.40 21.97
CA PRO A 7 3.98 35.96 22.38
C PRO A 7 3.88 34.43 22.31
N LYS A 8 3.36 33.81 23.37
CA LYS A 8 3.15 32.37 23.43
C LYS A 8 2.18 31.98 22.29
N GLN A 9 2.59 31.04 21.43
CA GLN A 9 1.66 30.48 20.44
C GLN A 9 0.52 29.77 21.16
N ASP A 10 -0.69 29.85 20.57
CA ASP A 10 -1.87 29.13 21.05
C ASP A 10 -1.54 27.63 21.20
N ASP A 11 -1.93 27.06 22.33
CA ASP A 11 -1.62 25.67 22.70
C ASP A 11 -2.28 24.68 21.69
N ALA A 12 -3.36 25.09 21.02
CA ALA A 12 -4.03 24.29 19.99
C ALA A 12 -3.24 24.15 18.67
N ASN A 13 -2.39 25.12 18.34
CA ASN A 13 -1.61 25.13 17.08
C ASN A 13 -0.14 24.70 17.30
N THR A 14 0.23 24.43 18.55
CA THR A 14 1.60 24.04 18.92
C THR A 14 1.74 22.51 18.91
N ARG A 15 2.68 21.98 18.13
CA ARG A 15 2.97 20.54 18.03
C ARG A 15 3.74 20.03 19.27
N ASN A 16 3.06 19.87 20.40
CA ASN A 16 3.65 19.45 21.68
C ASN A 16 3.34 17.99 22.09
N LYS A 17 2.57 17.24 21.28
CA LYS A 17 2.24 15.84 21.54
C LYS A 17 3.32 14.93 20.97
N VAL A 18 3.70 13.90 21.72
CA VAL A 18 4.77 12.96 21.36
C VAL A 18 4.18 11.59 21.06
N LEU A 19 4.52 11.05 19.88
CA LEU A 19 4.28 9.66 19.49
C LEU A 19 5.60 8.90 19.52
N ARG A 20 5.69 7.80 20.28
CA ARG A 20 6.88 6.95 20.35
C ARG A 20 6.63 5.65 19.57
N VAL A 21 7.50 5.35 18.61
CA VAL A 21 7.48 4.11 17.82
C VAL A 21 8.83 3.41 18.01
N ARG A 22 8.81 2.11 18.33
CA ARG A 22 10.03 1.30 18.39
C ARG A 22 10.37 0.81 16.99
N LEU A 23 11.63 0.95 16.62
CA LEU A 23 12.17 0.57 15.31
C LEU A 23 13.41 -0.28 15.54
N THR A 24 13.64 -1.21 14.62
CA THR A 24 14.96 -1.78 14.38
C THR A 24 15.85 -0.75 13.69
N GLU A 25 17.17 -0.98 13.69
CA GLU A 25 18.11 -0.08 13.01
C GLU A 25 17.86 -0.03 11.50
N ALA A 26 17.56 -1.18 10.90
CA ALA A 26 17.26 -1.29 9.47
C ALA A 26 16.02 -0.47 9.08
N GLU A 27 14.93 -0.58 9.85
CA GLU A 27 13.72 0.22 9.63
C GLU A 27 14.00 1.72 9.77
N ARG A 28 14.82 2.11 10.74
CA ARG A 28 15.19 3.52 10.94
C ARG A 28 15.97 4.07 9.74
N ILE A 29 16.95 3.33 9.23
CA ILE A 29 17.76 3.74 8.07
C ILE A 29 16.85 3.87 6.84
N GLU A 30 16.05 2.85 6.57
CA GLU A 30 15.14 2.85 5.41
C GLU A 30 14.15 4.02 5.46
N MET A 31 13.62 4.34 6.65
CA MET A 31 12.73 5.50 6.82
C MET A 31 13.44 6.83 6.52
N ILE A 32 14.71 6.97 6.91
CA ILE A 32 15.51 8.17 6.63
C ILE A 32 15.78 8.29 5.12
N GLU A 33 16.18 7.20 4.47
CA GLU A 33 16.43 7.17 3.02
C GLU A 33 15.17 7.53 2.24
N ARG A 34 14.04 6.90 2.55
CA ARG A 34 12.74 7.21 1.92
C ARG A 34 12.33 8.66 2.13
N SER A 35 12.54 9.21 3.33
CA SER A 35 12.28 10.63 3.63
C SER A 35 13.13 11.54 2.75
N ALA A 36 14.43 11.25 2.60
CA ALA A 36 15.35 12.04 1.79
C ALA A 36 15.01 11.95 0.30
N SER A 37 14.77 10.75 -0.23
CA SER A 37 14.38 10.53 -1.63
C SER A 37 13.05 11.19 -1.99
N ALA A 38 12.13 11.31 -1.01
CA ALA A 38 10.85 12.00 -1.19
C ALA A 38 10.95 13.54 -1.00
N GLY A 39 12.15 14.09 -0.75
CA GLY A 39 12.40 15.53 -0.66
C GLY A 39 11.95 16.18 0.65
N TYR A 40 11.76 15.41 1.72
CA TYR A 40 11.32 15.97 3.01
C TYR A 40 12.50 16.52 3.81
N PRO A 41 12.34 17.69 4.47
CA PRO A 41 13.40 18.30 5.25
C PRO A 41 13.70 17.55 6.54
N THR A 42 12.70 16.84 7.10
CA THR A 42 12.86 16.02 8.30
C THR A 42 12.06 14.74 8.22
N LEU A 43 12.56 13.70 8.87
CA LEU A 43 11.85 12.43 9.02
C LEU A 43 10.48 12.62 9.71
N SER A 44 10.37 13.56 10.65
CA SER A 44 9.12 13.85 11.33
C SER A 44 8.06 14.46 10.41
N ASP A 45 8.46 15.29 9.44
CA ASP A 45 7.55 15.82 8.44
C ASP A 45 7.10 14.74 7.46
N PHE A 46 8.02 13.89 7.01
CA PHE A 46 7.73 12.74 6.17
C PHE A 46 6.73 11.78 6.81
N VAL A 47 7.01 11.33 8.05
CA VAL A 47 6.14 10.40 8.79
C VAL A 47 4.77 11.02 9.05
N ARG A 48 4.71 12.30 9.41
CA ARG A 48 3.45 12.98 9.64
C ARG A 48 2.62 13.07 8.36
N ASP A 49 3.25 13.43 7.24
CA ASP A 49 2.55 13.54 5.97
C ASP A 49 2.03 12.18 5.52
N CYS A 50 2.87 11.15 5.60
CA CYS A 50 2.49 9.78 5.29
C CYS A 50 1.35 9.27 6.19
N ALA A 51 1.35 9.61 7.48
CA ALA A 51 0.33 9.16 8.43
C ALA A 51 -0.99 9.95 8.34
N LEU A 52 -0.96 11.22 7.93
CA LEU A 52 -2.15 12.08 7.88
C LEU A 52 -2.75 12.24 6.48
N ARG A 53 -1.94 12.26 5.42
CA ARG A 53 -2.41 12.49 4.04
C ARG A 53 -2.72 11.21 3.29
N ARG A 54 -2.05 10.10 3.63
CA ARG A 54 -2.37 8.82 3.02
C ARG A 54 -3.61 8.29 3.73
N ALA A 55 -4.71 8.16 3.00
CA ALA A 55 -5.73 7.19 3.37
C ALA A 55 -4.99 5.84 3.37
N LEU A 56 -4.50 5.42 4.53
CA LEU A 56 -3.96 4.08 4.65
C LEU A 56 -5.12 3.16 4.25
N PRO A 57 -4.95 2.27 3.25
CA PRO A 57 -5.98 1.30 2.96
C PRO A 57 -6.29 0.63 4.28
N ALA A 58 -7.56 0.71 4.70
CA ALA A 58 -7.97 0.17 5.99
C ALA A 58 -7.36 -1.22 6.10
N ARG A 59 -6.50 -1.44 7.09
CA ARG A 59 -5.88 -2.75 7.29
C ARG A 59 -7.05 -3.69 7.51
N ARG A 60 -7.46 -4.43 6.48
CA ARG A 60 -8.48 -5.48 6.62
C ARG A 60 -7.82 -6.52 7.49
N LEU A 61 -8.06 -6.42 8.80
CA LEU A 61 -7.77 -7.49 9.73
C LEU A 61 -8.48 -8.71 9.15
N ALA A 62 -7.73 -9.78 8.89
CA ALA A 62 -8.32 -11.03 8.45
C ALA A 62 -9.44 -11.40 9.44
N GLY A 63 -10.68 -11.45 8.95
CA GLY A 63 -11.78 -11.99 9.73
C GLY A 63 -11.59 -13.50 9.93
N PRO A 64 -12.56 -14.19 10.57
CA PRO A 64 -12.53 -15.65 10.69
C PRO A 64 -12.34 -16.36 9.34
N GLU A 65 -12.82 -15.73 8.27
CA GLU A 65 -12.77 -16.21 6.89
C GLU A 65 -11.48 -15.84 6.14
N GLY A 66 -10.53 -15.12 6.74
CA GLY A 66 -9.30 -14.64 6.07
C GLY A 66 -9.43 -13.27 5.38
N VAL A 67 -8.45 -12.91 4.55
CA VAL A 67 -8.39 -11.62 3.83
C VAL A 67 -9.32 -11.58 2.61
N PHE A 68 -9.48 -12.71 1.92
CA PHE A 68 -10.31 -12.86 0.73
C PHE A 68 -11.64 -13.52 1.08
N SER A 69 -12.73 -13.11 0.44
CA SER A 69 -14.00 -13.85 0.53
C SER A 69 -13.88 -15.23 -0.13
N PRO A 70 -14.77 -16.21 0.18
CA PRO A 70 -14.84 -17.48 -0.54
C PRO A 70 -15.00 -17.31 -2.06
N ALA A 71 -15.76 -16.29 -2.50
CA ALA A 71 -15.94 -15.97 -3.91
C ALA A 71 -14.64 -15.47 -4.57
N ASP A 72 -13.88 -14.61 -3.88
CA ASP A 72 -12.60 -14.11 -4.38
C ASP A 72 -11.54 -15.21 -4.41
N ARG A 73 -11.53 -16.13 -3.43
CA ARG A 73 -10.69 -17.33 -3.47
C ARG A 73 -10.97 -18.17 -4.71
N LYS A 74 -12.25 -18.41 -5.01
CA LYS A 74 -12.66 -19.13 -6.23
C LYS A 74 -12.24 -18.38 -7.50
N ALA A 75 -12.35 -17.06 -7.52
CA ALA A 75 -11.91 -16.23 -8.63
C ALA A 75 -10.40 -16.36 -8.89
N LEU A 76 -9.58 -16.34 -7.83
CA LEU A 76 -8.13 -16.54 -7.91
C LEU A 76 -7.75 -17.93 -8.42
N VAL A 77 -8.43 -18.99 -7.97
CA VAL A 77 -8.21 -20.36 -8.47
C VAL A 77 -8.49 -20.45 -9.97
N ASN A 78 -9.60 -19.86 -10.42
CA ASN A 78 -9.95 -19.85 -11.84
C ASN A 78 -8.94 -19.05 -12.68
N LEU A 79 -8.43 -17.93 -12.14
CA LEU A 79 -7.39 -17.13 -12.80
C LEU A 79 -6.09 -17.93 -12.95
N GLY A 80 -5.67 -18.65 -11.90
CA GLY A 80 -4.52 -19.55 -11.97
C GLY A 80 -4.69 -20.67 -13.01
N ASN A 81 -5.90 -21.23 -13.13
CA ASN A 81 -6.20 -22.24 -14.16
C ASN A 81 -6.06 -21.68 -15.58
N ASN A 82 -6.61 -20.48 -15.84
CA ASN A 82 -6.51 -19.82 -17.15
C ASN A 82 -5.05 -19.53 -17.51
N LEU A 83 -4.28 -18.96 -16.57
CA LEU A 83 -2.84 -18.69 -16.78
C LEU A 83 -2.06 -19.98 -17.10
N ASN A 84 -2.39 -21.08 -16.42
CA ASN A 84 -1.74 -22.37 -16.67
C ASN A 84 -2.13 -22.97 -18.03
N GLN A 85 -3.36 -22.76 -18.49
CA GLN A 85 -3.78 -23.15 -19.84
C GLN A 85 -3.03 -22.35 -20.91
N ILE A 86 -2.90 -21.03 -20.72
CA ILE A 86 -2.10 -20.16 -21.60
C ILE A 86 -0.64 -20.63 -21.66
N ALA A 87 -0.03 -20.91 -20.51
CA ALA A 87 1.34 -21.41 -20.43
C ALA A 87 1.53 -22.74 -21.18
N ARG A 88 0.61 -23.70 -20.99
CA ARG A 88 0.66 -25.00 -21.69
C ARG A 88 0.49 -24.85 -23.20
N THR A 89 -0.46 -24.04 -23.64
CA THR A 89 -0.70 -23.79 -25.07
C THR A 89 0.52 -23.16 -25.72
N LYS A 90 1.13 -22.16 -25.08
CA LYS A 90 2.39 -21.55 -25.55
C LYS A 90 3.52 -22.57 -25.61
N ASN A 91 3.69 -23.38 -24.55
CA ASN A 91 4.74 -24.40 -24.49
C ASN A 91 4.53 -25.53 -25.52
N SER A 92 3.30 -25.75 -25.98
CA SER A 92 2.98 -26.72 -27.05
C SER A 92 3.28 -26.23 -28.47
N GLY A 93 3.78 -24.99 -28.64
CA GLY A 93 4.15 -24.42 -29.93
C GLY A 93 2.95 -24.00 -30.80
N ARG A 94 1.74 -23.91 -30.23
CA ARG A 94 0.54 -23.50 -30.98
C ARG A 94 0.52 -21.98 -31.20
N PRO A 95 0.36 -21.49 -32.44
CA PRO A 95 0.28 -20.06 -32.72
C PRO A 95 -1.10 -19.50 -32.31
N ASN A 96 -1.07 -18.49 -31.43
CA ASN A 96 -2.12 -17.51 -31.10
C ASN A 96 -3.59 -17.99 -31.04
N VAL A 97 -3.96 -18.71 -29.97
CA VAL A 97 -5.37 -19.06 -29.71
C VAL A 97 -5.92 -18.45 -28.40
N MET A 98 -5.17 -17.58 -27.70
CA MET A 98 -5.51 -17.25 -26.30
C MET A 98 -5.46 -15.77 -25.92
N GLU A 99 -5.51 -14.85 -26.89
CA GLU A 99 -5.52 -13.40 -26.62
C GLU A 99 -6.76 -13.00 -25.80
N ASP A 100 -7.92 -13.59 -26.10
CA ASP A 100 -9.17 -13.36 -25.37
C ASP A 100 -9.11 -13.87 -23.92
N GLU A 101 -8.51 -15.04 -23.68
CA GLU A 101 -8.39 -15.61 -22.34
C GLU A 101 -7.38 -14.85 -21.47
N LEU A 102 -6.30 -14.38 -22.09
CA LEU A 102 -5.31 -13.53 -21.43
C LEU A 102 -5.93 -12.20 -21.02
N THR A 103 -6.68 -11.57 -21.93
CA THR A 103 -7.37 -10.30 -21.68
C THR A 103 -8.35 -10.45 -20.52
N ARG A 104 -9.19 -11.50 -20.53
CA ARG A 104 -10.11 -11.79 -19.42
C ARG A 104 -9.42 -12.05 -18.08
N ALA A 105 -8.25 -12.69 -18.11
CA ALA A 105 -7.47 -12.92 -16.88
C ALA A 105 -6.92 -11.62 -16.31
N ILE A 106 -6.46 -10.70 -17.17
CA ILE A 106 -5.95 -9.38 -16.77
C ILE A 106 -7.08 -8.53 -16.19
N GLU A 107 -8.21 -8.41 -16.88
CA GLU A 107 -9.38 -7.65 -16.39
C GLU A 107 -9.82 -8.10 -15.00
N LYS A 108 -9.87 -9.41 -14.78
CA LYS A 108 -10.26 -10.00 -13.50
C LYS A 108 -9.22 -9.77 -12.40
N LEU A 109 -7.94 -9.66 -12.78
CA LEU A 109 -6.87 -9.31 -11.85
C LEU A 109 -6.97 -7.83 -11.43
N ASP A 110 -7.23 -6.94 -12.39
CA ASP A 110 -7.43 -5.51 -12.14
C ASP A 110 -8.65 -5.27 -11.23
N GLU A 111 -9.78 -5.94 -11.48
CA GLU A 111 -10.95 -5.86 -10.58
C GLU A 111 -10.63 -6.30 -9.15
N LEU A 112 -9.81 -7.34 -8.98
CA LEU A 112 -9.37 -7.80 -7.67
C LEU A 112 -8.39 -6.78 -7.04
N PHE A 113 -7.48 -6.20 -7.82
CA PHE A 113 -6.58 -5.16 -7.33
C PHE A 113 -7.32 -3.90 -6.93
N ASP A 114 -8.26 -3.39 -7.71
CA ASP A 114 -9.06 -2.21 -7.34
C ASP A 114 -9.85 -2.45 -6.05
N ARG A 115 -10.34 -3.68 -5.83
CA ARG A 115 -11.10 -4.05 -4.64
C ARG A 115 -10.26 -4.17 -3.37
N TYR A 116 -8.99 -4.59 -3.51
CA TYR A 116 -8.13 -4.96 -2.37
C TYR A 116 -6.94 -4.00 -2.16
N LEU A 117 -6.58 -3.20 -3.17
CA LEU A 117 -5.50 -2.21 -3.19
C LEU A 117 -6.00 -0.89 -3.82
N PRO A 118 -7.04 -0.24 -3.28
CA PRO A 118 -7.53 1.03 -3.82
C PRO A 118 -6.45 2.12 -3.72
N LYS A 119 -6.32 2.94 -4.77
CA LYS A 119 -5.37 4.05 -4.86
C LYS A 119 -5.65 5.16 -3.85
#